data_AF-A0A1F9W6P8-F1
#
_entry.id   AF-A0A1F9W6P8-F1
#
_cell.length_a   1.000
_cell.length_b   1.000
_cell.length_c   1.000
_cell.angle_alpha   90.00
_cell.angle_beta   90.00
_cell.angle_gamma   90.00
#
_symmetry.space_group_name_H-M   'P 1'
#
loop_
_entity.id
_entity.type
_entity.pdbx_description
1 polymer ?
#
loop_
_entity_poly.entity_id
_entity_poly.type
_entity_poly.pdbx_seq_one_letter_code
_entity_poly.pdbx_strand_id
1 'polypeptide(L)'
;MRDPGFRAKVVVKSNDPKVDAIGSCVGIRGSRIRSIMNELSGERIDLIAHSPDIAALLGNSLAPAKISSVRILDEGNKRAEVIVPNEQLSLAIGKEGQNIRLACRLTGWNLEVKSEEQRGAEIKAGKAEVAGELSRLQGIGPKTAEILVKGGMTDVYRLAERKTEDLMILQGIGEKTADKIIASAQEYVKDNPKPS
;
A
#
# COMPACT_ATOMS: atom_id res chain seq x y z
N MET A 1 -11.27 18.93 -8.76
CA MET A 1 -12.32 18.68 -7.75
C MET A 1 -12.33 19.79 -6.73
N ARG A 2 -13.51 20.21 -6.27
CA ARG A 2 -13.65 21.40 -5.42
C ARG A 2 -14.67 21.18 -4.32
N ASP A 3 -14.35 21.70 -3.15
CA ASP A 3 -15.24 21.89 -2.01
C ASP A 3 -15.32 23.42 -1.77
N PRO A 4 -16.33 24.11 -2.33
CA PRO A 4 -16.35 25.56 -2.42
C PRO A 4 -16.17 26.25 -1.07
N GLY A 5 -15.29 27.25 -1.01
CA GLY A 5 -14.99 28.00 0.21
C GLY A 5 -14.02 27.30 1.16
N PHE A 6 -13.62 26.06 0.88
CA PHE A 6 -12.69 25.31 1.72
C PHE A 6 -11.43 24.89 0.96
N ARG A 7 -11.58 24.00 -0.02
CA ARG A 7 -10.43 23.38 -0.69
C ARG A 7 -10.74 22.88 -2.10
N ALA A 8 -9.79 23.07 -3.01
CA ALA A 8 -9.80 22.49 -4.34
C ALA A 8 -8.51 21.70 -4.61
N LYS A 9 -8.63 20.65 -5.42
CA LYS A 9 -7.52 19.94 -6.05
C LYS A 9 -7.63 20.09 -7.56
N VAL A 10 -6.56 20.57 -8.19
CA VAL A 10 -6.50 20.84 -9.62
C VAL A 10 -5.32 20.10 -10.22
N VAL A 11 -5.59 19.15 -11.12
CA VAL A 11 -4.54 18.45 -11.86
C VAL A 11 -4.09 19.34 -13.01
N VAL A 12 -2.78 19.53 -13.11
CA VAL A 12 -2.15 20.32 -14.17
C VAL A 12 -1.18 19.46 -14.95
N LYS A 13 -1.12 19.69 -16.26
CA LYS A 13 -0.16 19.06 -17.18
C LYS A 13 0.34 20.10 -18.16
N SER A 14 1.59 19.95 -18.59
CA SER A 14 2.14 20.68 -19.73
C SER A 14 2.22 19.73 -20.92
N ASN A 15 1.94 20.24 -22.12
CA ASN A 15 2.21 19.51 -23.36
C ASN A 15 3.68 19.69 -23.81
N ASP A 16 4.38 20.67 -23.24
CA ASP A 16 5.82 20.87 -23.44
C ASP A 16 6.59 20.32 -22.23
N PRO A 17 7.47 19.32 -22.41
CA PRO A 17 8.25 18.72 -21.31
C PRO A 17 9.25 19.69 -20.67
N LYS A 18 9.58 20.81 -21.33
CA LYS A 18 10.46 21.86 -20.78
C LYS A 18 9.74 22.82 -19.84
N VAL A 19 8.42 22.72 -19.73
CA VAL A 19 7.60 23.62 -18.94
C VAL A 19 7.09 22.91 -17.68
N ASP A 20 7.48 23.41 -16.51
CA ASP A 20 6.87 23.02 -15.25
C ASP A 20 5.44 23.57 -15.15
N ALA A 21 4.46 22.66 -15.24
CA ALA A 21 3.04 23.00 -15.18
C ALA A 21 2.65 23.59 -13.82
N ILE A 22 3.19 23.05 -12.70
CA ILE A 22 2.86 23.55 -11.36
C ILE A 22 3.48 24.94 -11.21
N GLY A 23 4.79 25.09 -11.45
CA GLY A 23 5.48 26.37 -11.35
C GLY A 23 4.84 27.48 -12.18
N SER A 24 4.36 27.14 -13.38
CA SER A 24 3.62 28.06 -14.26
C SER A 24 2.28 28.53 -13.65
N CYS A 25 1.55 27.65 -12.97
CA CYS A 25 0.32 28.00 -12.27
C CYS A 25 0.57 28.76 -10.96
N VAL A 26 1.68 28.47 -10.28
CA VAL A 26 2.07 29.11 -9.02
C VAL A 26 2.53 30.56 -9.27
N GLY A 27 3.38 30.78 -10.27
CA GLY A 27 4.00 32.08 -10.54
C GLY A 27 5.11 32.44 -9.54
N ILE A 28 5.74 33.60 -9.72
CA ILE A 28 6.87 34.03 -8.88
C ILE A 28 6.42 34.11 -7.41
N ARG A 29 7.03 33.29 -6.55
CA ARG A 29 6.67 33.14 -5.13
C ARG A 29 5.18 32.80 -4.91
N GLY A 30 4.46 32.25 -5.88
CA GLY A 30 3.04 31.95 -5.72
C GLY A 30 2.09 33.11 -6.01
N SER A 31 2.55 34.18 -6.68
CA SER A 31 1.73 35.37 -6.94
C SER A 31 0.41 35.06 -7.67
N ARG A 32 0.43 34.15 -8.65
CA ARG A 32 -0.74 33.81 -9.46
C ARG A 32 -1.76 33.01 -8.65
N ILE A 33 -1.32 31.92 -8.03
CA ILE A 33 -2.21 31.07 -7.23
C ILE A 33 -2.75 31.81 -6.00
N ARG A 34 -1.94 32.69 -5.37
CA ARG A 34 -2.37 33.50 -4.23
C ARG A 34 -3.45 34.52 -4.61
N SER A 35 -3.38 35.13 -5.80
CA SER A 35 -4.45 36.03 -6.28
C SER A 35 -5.78 35.29 -6.35
N ILE A 36 -5.81 34.10 -6.93
CA ILE A 36 -7.02 33.28 -7.06
C ILE A 36 -7.53 32.86 -5.67
N MET A 37 -6.66 32.38 -4.78
CA MET A 37 -7.07 32.02 -3.42
C MET A 37 -7.67 33.22 -2.67
N ASN A 38 -7.14 34.43 -2.86
CA ASN A 38 -7.69 35.65 -2.25
C ASN A 38 -9.07 36.01 -2.81
N GLU A 39 -9.27 35.90 -4.12
CA GLU A 39 -10.58 36.09 -4.77
C GLU A 39 -11.61 35.06 -4.30
N LEU A 40 -11.17 33.86 -3.96
CA LEU A 40 -12.00 32.78 -3.40
C LEU A 40 -12.04 32.80 -1.86
N SER A 41 -11.85 33.97 -1.25
CA SER A 41 -11.98 34.18 0.20
C SER A 41 -11.12 33.23 1.06
N GLY A 42 -9.93 32.88 0.57
CA GLY A 42 -8.97 32.02 1.27
C GLY A 42 -9.13 30.52 1.00
N GLU A 43 -9.96 30.11 0.04
CA GLU A 43 -10.06 28.71 -0.39
C GLU A 43 -8.68 28.13 -0.71
N ARG A 44 -8.33 26.98 -0.13
CA ARG A 44 -7.04 26.32 -0.33
C ARG A 44 -7.01 25.62 -1.69
N ILE A 45 -6.04 25.92 -2.55
CA ILE A 45 -5.91 25.25 -3.85
C ILE A 45 -4.62 24.43 -3.88
N ASP A 46 -4.77 23.11 -4.04
CA ASP A 46 -3.64 22.21 -4.30
C ASP A 46 -3.50 21.98 -5.81
N LEU A 47 -2.32 22.28 -6.33
CA LEU A 47 -1.93 21.96 -7.71
C LEU A 47 -1.26 20.59 -7.73
N ILE A 48 -1.81 19.67 -8.51
CA ILE A 48 -1.39 18.28 -8.58
C ILE A 48 -0.72 18.04 -9.93
N ALA A 49 0.53 17.56 -9.93
CA ALA A 49 1.19 17.15 -11.16
C ALA A 49 0.47 15.93 -11.74
N HIS A 50 0.01 16.05 -12.99
CA HIS A 50 -0.47 14.90 -13.73
C HIS A 50 0.66 13.88 -13.96
N SER A 51 0.32 12.60 -13.96
CA SER A 51 1.21 11.51 -14.36
C SER A 51 0.40 10.50 -15.17
N PRO A 52 0.97 9.93 -16.24
CA PRO A 52 0.38 8.77 -16.91
C PRO A 52 0.51 7.49 -16.07
N ASP A 53 1.54 7.40 -15.20
CA ASP A 53 1.61 6.36 -14.19
C ASP A 53 0.56 6.64 -13.10
N ILE A 54 -0.39 5.71 -12.96
CA ILE A 54 -1.50 5.85 -12.03
C ILE A 54 -1.01 5.90 -10.58
N ALA A 55 0.00 5.10 -10.20
CA ALA A 55 0.50 5.10 -8.83
C ALA A 55 1.07 6.47 -8.45
N ALA A 56 1.87 7.08 -9.34
CA ALA A 56 2.34 8.44 -9.17
C ALA A 56 1.21 9.48 -9.13
N LEU A 57 0.18 9.38 -9.99
CA LEU A 57 -0.97 10.29 -9.95
C LEU A 57 -1.74 10.21 -8.61
N LEU A 58 -1.98 8.99 -8.12
CA LEU A 58 -2.64 8.76 -6.83
C LEU A 58 -1.83 9.33 -5.68
N GLY A 59 -0.52 9.10 -5.66
CA GLY A 59 0.38 9.69 -4.66
C GLY A 59 0.38 11.22 -4.70
N ASN A 60 0.52 11.80 -5.90
CA ASN A 60 0.49 13.26 -6.08
C ASN A 60 -0.85 13.87 -5.61
N SER A 61 -1.97 13.17 -5.82
CA SER A 61 -3.30 13.69 -5.46
C SER A 61 -3.49 13.96 -3.95
N LEU A 62 -2.68 13.32 -3.10
CA LEU A 62 -2.71 13.51 -1.65
C LEU A 62 -1.84 14.67 -1.15
N ALA A 63 -1.19 15.42 -2.05
CA ALA A 63 -0.44 16.63 -1.71
C ALA A 63 -1.28 17.54 -0.79
N PRO A 64 -0.66 18.14 0.24
CA PRO A 64 0.77 18.25 0.50
C PRO A 64 1.40 17.08 1.29
N ALA A 65 0.67 16.01 1.59
CA ALA A 65 1.22 14.89 2.34
C ALA A 65 2.32 14.18 1.54
N LYS A 66 3.41 13.82 2.22
CA LYS A 66 4.47 13.00 1.62
C LYS A 66 4.07 11.52 1.66
N ILE A 67 4.27 10.85 0.54
CA ILE A 67 3.87 9.46 0.34
C ILE A 67 5.09 8.56 0.33
N SER A 68 5.05 7.47 1.09
CA SER A 68 6.11 6.46 1.10
C SER A 68 5.96 5.48 -0.05
N SER A 69 4.73 4.99 -0.29
CA SER A 69 4.43 4.11 -1.43
C SER A 69 2.94 4.09 -1.77
N VAL A 70 2.62 3.67 -2.99
CA VAL A 70 1.25 3.43 -3.47
C VAL A 70 1.17 2.00 -3.98
N ARG A 71 0.17 1.25 -3.54
CA ARG A 71 -0.08 -0.14 -3.94
C ARG A 71 -1.45 -0.23 -4.59
N ILE A 72 -1.47 -0.67 -5.83
CA ILE A 72 -2.73 -0.99 -6.52
C ILE A 72 -3.24 -2.31 -5.94
N LEU A 73 -4.40 -2.27 -5.28
CA LEU A 73 -5.01 -3.45 -4.67
C LEU A 73 -5.89 -4.18 -5.69
N ASP A 74 -6.63 -3.41 -6.49
CA ASP A 74 -7.54 -3.92 -7.50
C ASP A 74 -7.73 -2.85 -8.58
N GLU A 75 -7.22 -3.12 -9.78
CA GLU A 75 -7.32 -2.18 -10.89
C GLU A 75 -8.74 -2.11 -11.46
N GLY A 76 -9.47 -3.23 -11.52
CA GLY A 76 -10.84 -3.30 -12.05
C GLY A 76 -11.81 -2.48 -11.20
N ASN A 77 -11.68 -2.57 -9.88
CA ASN A 77 -12.48 -1.79 -8.93
C ASN A 77 -11.86 -0.44 -8.54
N LYS A 78 -10.74 -0.06 -9.16
CA LYS A 78 -9.99 1.18 -8.89
C LYS A 78 -9.70 1.40 -7.41
N ARG A 79 -9.18 0.37 -6.73
CA ARG A 79 -8.80 0.43 -5.30
C ARG A 79 -7.29 0.47 -5.15
N ALA A 80 -6.82 1.39 -4.31
CA ALA A 80 -5.41 1.50 -3.98
C ALA A 80 -5.20 1.79 -2.49
N GLU A 81 -4.10 1.26 -1.97
CA GLU A 81 -3.59 1.56 -0.63
C GLU A 81 -2.41 2.53 -0.77
N VAL A 82 -2.43 3.60 0.00
CA VAL A 82 -1.36 4.60 0.06
C VAL A 82 -0.72 4.56 1.44
N ILE A 83 0.58 4.31 1.46
CA ILE A 83 1.37 4.27 2.68
C ILE A 83 2.08 5.61 2.86
N VAL A 84 1.97 6.17 4.06
CA VAL A 84 2.59 7.43 4.44
C VAL A 84 3.40 7.28 5.72
N PRO A 85 4.38 8.16 5.97
CA PRO A 85 5.00 8.26 7.29
C PRO A 85 3.95 8.54 8.37
N ASN A 86 4.18 8.08 9.61
CA ASN A 86 3.19 8.17 10.69
C ASN A 86 2.76 9.62 10.96
N GLU A 87 3.70 10.56 10.91
CA GLU A 87 3.47 11.99 11.10
C GLU A 87 2.66 12.63 9.95
N GLN A 88 2.62 11.98 8.78
CA GLN A 88 1.88 12.45 7.61
C GLN A 88 0.45 11.89 7.53
N LEU A 89 0.09 10.90 8.34
CA LEU A 89 -1.21 10.23 8.29
C LEU A 89 -2.39 11.22 8.43
N SER A 90 -2.34 12.08 9.44
CA SER A 90 -3.39 13.08 9.68
C SER A 90 -3.50 14.08 8.51
N LEU A 91 -2.37 14.50 7.93
CA LEU A 91 -2.34 15.43 6.80
C LEU A 91 -2.88 14.79 5.52
N ALA A 92 -2.53 13.52 5.27
CA ALA A 92 -2.98 12.74 4.12
C ALA A 92 -4.50 12.52 4.14
N ILE A 93 -5.08 12.21 5.30
CA ILE A 93 -6.52 12.10 5.48
C ILE A 93 -7.18 13.48 5.39
N GLY A 94 -6.60 14.48 6.06
CA GLY A 94 -7.13 15.84 6.18
C GLY A 94 -8.29 15.94 7.18
N LYS A 95 -8.64 17.16 7.58
CA LYS A 95 -9.78 17.43 8.47
C LYS A 95 -11.05 16.80 7.90
N GLU A 96 -11.74 15.98 8.69
CA GLU A 96 -12.97 15.26 8.29
C GLU A 96 -12.81 14.44 6.99
N GLY A 97 -11.59 13.93 6.73
CA GLY A 97 -11.29 13.18 5.51
C GLY A 97 -11.35 14.01 4.23
N GLN A 98 -11.35 15.35 4.31
CA GLN A 98 -11.53 16.20 3.14
C GLN A 98 -10.44 15.98 2.08
N ASN A 99 -9.18 15.78 2.49
CA ASN A 99 -8.07 15.64 1.54
C ASN A 99 -8.19 14.34 0.75
N ILE A 100 -8.39 13.22 1.44
CA ILE A 100 -8.60 11.91 0.80
C ILE A 100 -9.88 11.88 -0.03
N ARG A 101 -10.98 12.49 0.44
CA ARG A 101 -12.25 12.58 -0.33
C ARG A 101 -12.08 13.37 -1.62
N LEU A 102 -11.35 14.48 -1.60
CA LEU A 102 -11.04 15.24 -2.80
C LEU A 102 -10.11 14.48 -3.75
N ALA A 103 -9.12 13.77 -3.22
CA ALA A 103 -8.22 12.92 -3.99
C ALA A 103 -8.98 11.78 -4.69
N CYS A 104 -9.82 11.02 -3.96
CA CYS A 104 -10.64 9.96 -4.54
C CYS A 104 -11.56 10.47 -5.64
N ARG A 105 -12.23 11.60 -5.41
CA ARG A 105 -13.06 12.24 -6.43
C ARG A 105 -12.24 12.69 -7.64
N LEU A 106 -11.04 13.22 -7.44
CA LEU A 106 -10.19 13.76 -8.49
C LEU A 106 -9.66 12.65 -9.42
N THR A 107 -9.23 11.53 -8.83
CA THR A 107 -8.62 10.42 -9.56
C THR A 107 -9.65 9.40 -10.03
N GLY A 108 -10.83 9.35 -9.39
CA GLY A 108 -11.83 8.30 -9.58
C GLY A 108 -11.43 6.97 -8.95
N TRP A 109 -10.47 6.98 -8.01
CA TRP A 109 -10.00 5.79 -7.28
C TRP A 109 -10.46 5.83 -5.83
N ASN A 110 -10.74 4.65 -5.27
CA ASN A 110 -10.96 4.47 -3.85
C ASN A 110 -9.61 4.28 -3.16
N LEU A 111 -9.19 5.31 -2.43
CA LEU A 111 -7.92 5.33 -1.71
C LEU A 111 -8.12 4.96 -0.25
N GLU A 112 -7.29 4.05 0.23
CA GLU A 112 -7.11 3.75 1.65
C GLU A 112 -5.75 4.29 2.07
N VAL A 113 -5.69 5.13 3.10
CA VAL A 113 -4.41 5.68 3.58
C VAL A 113 -4.05 5.01 4.89
N LYS A 114 -2.83 4.48 4.97
CA LYS A 114 -2.28 3.87 6.18
C LYS A 114 -0.91 4.44 6.49
N SER A 115 -0.55 4.44 7.76
CA SER A 115 0.82 4.69 8.15
C SER A 115 1.70 3.45 7.96
N GLU A 116 3.01 3.67 7.89
CA GLU A 116 4.01 2.59 7.88
C GLU A 116 3.87 1.66 9.10
N GLU A 117 3.58 2.20 10.29
CA GLU A 117 3.34 1.39 11.49
C GLU A 117 2.08 0.54 11.38
N GLN A 118 0.97 1.12 10.92
CA GLN A 118 -0.28 0.39 10.72
C GLN A 118 -0.07 -0.78 9.74
N ARG A 119 0.59 -0.50 8.61
CA ARG A 119 0.91 -1.53 7.61
C ARG A 119 1.87 -2.59 8.16
N GLY A 120 2.87 -2.16 8.93
CA GLY A 120 3.81 -3.06 9.60
C GLY A 120 3.13 -3.97 10.63
N ALA A 121 2.17 -3.44 11.39
CA ALA A 121 1.37 -4.20 12.34
C ALA A 121 0.48 -5.23 11.63
N GLU A 122 -0.19 -4.85 10.53
CA GLU A 122 -0.98 -5.78 9.72
C GLU A 122 -0.14 -6.93 9.14
N ILE A 123 1.05 -6.62 8.61
CA ILE A 123 1.96 -7.64 8.11
C ILE A 123 2.40 -8.59 9.23
N LYS A 124 2.71 -8.06 10.42
CA LYS A 124 3.09 -8.89 11.58
C LYS A 124 1.92 -9.76 12.05
N ALA A 125 0.71 -9.20 12.13
CA ALA A 125 -0.49 -9.92 12.52
C ALA A 125 -0.80 -11.07 11.53
N GLY A 126 -0.79 -10.79 10.22
CA GLY A 126 -0.99 -11.82 9.20
C GLY A 126 0.10 -12.91 9.23
N LYS A 127 1.36 -12.52 9.48
CA LYS A 127 2.44 -13.50 9.69
C LYS A 127 2.22 -14.37 10.93
N ALA A 128 1.74 -13.80 12.03
CA ALA A 128 1.46 -14.54 13.25
C ALA A 128 0.26 -15.49 13.08
N GLU A 129 -0.76 -15.08 12.35
CA GLU A 129 -1.91 -15.93 11.99
C GLU A 129 -1.47 -17.15 11.17
N VAL A 130 -0.72 -16.91 10.09
CA VAL A 130 -0.18 -17.99 9.25
C VAL A 130 0.78 -18.89 10.03
N ALA A 131 1.61 -18.33 10.92
CA ALA A 131 2.46 -19.14 11.80
C ALA A 131 1.60 -20.00 12.75
N GLY A 132 0.48 -19.47 13.24
CA GLY A 132 -0.52 -20.20 14.01
C GLY A 132 -1.12 -21.37 13.23
N GLU A 133 -1.51 -21.15 11.98
CA GLU A 133 -2.05 -22.20 11.09
C GLU A 133 -1.01 -23.29 10.81
N LEU A 134 0.22 -22.89 10.46
CA LEU A 134 1.33 -23.82 10.24
C LEU A 134 1.66 -24.63 11.49
N SER A 135 1.55 -24.05 12.69
CA SER A 135 1.80 -24.76 13.95
C SER A 135 0.76 -25.82 14.30
N ARG A 136 -0.40 -25.83 13.61
CA ARG A 136 -1.40 -26.88 13.74
C ARG A 136 -1.05 -28.12 12.91
N LEU A 137 -0.16 -27.99 11.93
CA LEU A 137 0.30 -29.12 11.14
C LEU A 137 1.15 -30.04 12.02
N GLN A 138 0.94 -31.34 11.84
CA GLN A 138 1.65 -32.35 12.60
C GLN A 138 3.17 -32.17 12.39
N GLY A 139 3.96 -32.20 13.47
CA GLY A 139 5.42 -32.06 13.37
C GLY A 139 5.95 -30.64 13.16
N ILE A 140 5.10 -29.61 13.08
CA ILE A 140 5.52 -28.20 13.01
C ILE A 140 5.27 -27.51 14.35
N GLY A 141 6.33 -27.26 15.11
CA GLY A 141 6.25 -26.48 16.34
C GLY A 141 6.16 -24.95 16.09
N PRO A 142 5.78 -24.15 17.10
CA PRO A 142 5.66 -22.69 16.96
C PRO A 142 6.93 -22.01 16.44
N LYS A 143 8.11 -22.44 16.93
CA LYS A 143 9.40 -21.91 16.48
C LYS A 143 9.69 -22.24 15.01
N THR A 144 9.34 -23.44 14.56
CA THR A 144 9.51 -23.85 13.16
C THR A 144 8.58 -23.06 12.26
N ALA A 145 7.32 -22.86 12.66
CA ALA A 145 6.36 -22.05 11.93
C ALA A 145 6.83 -20.59 11.77
N GLU A 146 7.40 -19.99 12.82
CA GLU A 146 7.99 -18.66 12.72
C GLU A 146 9.16 -18.58 11.74
N ILE A 147 10.04 -19.60 11.73
CA ILE A 147 11.17 -19.66 10.78
C ILE A 147 10.66 -19.76 9.35
N LEU A 148 9.65 -20.60 9.10
CA LEU A 148 9.01 -20.75 7.80
C LEU A 148 8.43 -19.41 7.30
N VAL A 149 7.63 -18.74 8.14
CA VAL A 149 7.02 -17.46 7.79
C VAL A 149 8.07 -16.36 7.58
N LYS A 150 9.16 -16.34 8.36
CA LYS A 150 10.29 -15.43 8.14
C LYS A 150 11.00 -15.72 6.80
N GLY A 151 11.07 -16.99 6.41
CA GLY A 151 11.58 -17.44 5.12
C GLY A 151 10.66 -17.17 3.93
N GLY A 152 9.50 -16.54 4.14
CA GLY A 152 8.52 -16.27 3.08
C GLY A 152 7.61 -17.46 2.75
N MET A 153 7.69 -18.55 3.52
CA MET A 153 6.81 -19.71 3.39
C MET A 153 5.50 -19.44 4.14
N THR A 154 4.61 -18.67 3.50
CA THR A 154 3.34 -18.23 4.09
C THR A 154 2.11 -18.94 3.52
N ASP A 155 2.29 -19.93 2.66
CA ASP A 155 1.22 -20.64 1.97
C ASP A 155 1.48 -22.15 2.05
N VAL A 156 0.58 -22.89 2.71
CA VAL A 156 0.69 -24.34 2.92
C VAL A 156 0.68 -25.11 1.59
N TYR A 157 -0.08 -24.65 0.60
CA TYR A 157 -0.15 -25.29 -0.71
C TYR A 157 1.19 -25.17 -1.44
N ARG A 158 1.78 -23.97 -1.41
CA ARG A 158 3.12 -23.77 -1.98
C ARG A 158 4.18 -24.54 -1.21
N LEU A 159 4.03 -24.66 0.11
CA LEU A 159 4.95 -25.43 0.95
C LEU A 159 4.97 -26.92 0.59
N ALA A 160 3.81 -27.49 0.24
CA ALA A 160 3.69 -28.90 -0.16
C ALA A 160 4.38 -29.23 -1.50
N GLU A 161 4.53 -28.24 -2.38
CA GLU A 161 5.19 -28.37 -3.69
C GLU A 161 6.71 -28.09 -3.62
N ARG A 162 7.23 -27.65 -2.47
CA ARG A 162 8.66 -27.36 -2.29
C ARG A 162 9.48 -28.62 -2.15
N LYS A 163 10.77 -28.49 -2.47
CA LYS A 163 11.76 -29.52 -2.19
C LYS A 163 12.40 -29.29 -0.84
N THR A 164 12.97 -30.35 -0.27
CA THR A 164 13.67 -30.33 1.01
C THR A 164 14.81 -29.32 1.02
N GLU A 165 15.54 -29.18 -0.10
CA GLU A 165 16.67 -28.26 -0.21
C GLU A 165 16.25 -26.80 -0.03
N ASP A 166 15.05 -26.42 -0.51
CA ASP A 166 14.53 -25.05 -0.37
C ASP A 166 14.31 -24.66 1.09
N LEU A 167 13.91 -25.63 1.92
CA LEU A 167 13.70 -25.42 3.36
C LEU A 167 15.00 -25.43 4.16
N MET A 168 16.00 -26.21 3.73
CA MET A 168 17.30 -26.31 4.42
C MET A 168 18.13 -25.01 4.33
N ILE A 169 17.79 -24.11 3.40
CA ILE A 169 18.36 -22.76 3.35
C ILE A 169 17.99 -21.96 4.61
N LEU A 170 16.87 -22.29 5.26
CA LEU A 170 16.42 -21.59 6.46
C LEU A 170 17.21 -22.06 7.68
N GLN A 171 17.89 -21.13 8.35
CA GLN A 171 18.62 -21.42 9.58
C GLN A 171 17.69 -22.02 10.64
N GLY A 172 18.03 -23.21 11.12
CA GLY A 172 17.24 -23.95 12.12
C GLY A 172 16.37 -25.07 11.56
N ILE A 173 16.35 -25.28 10.24
CA ILE A 173 15.67 -26.42 9.60
C ILE A 173 16.71 -27.40 9.05
N GLY A 174 16.76 -28.61 9.63
CA GLY A 174 17.56 -29.72 9.10
C GLY A 174 16.76 -30.59 8.13
N GLU A 175 17.43 -31.44 7.37
CA GLU A 175 16.86 -32.35 6.36
C GLU A 175 15.65 -33.14 6.89
N LYS A 176 15.80 -33.86 8.01
CA LYS A 176 14.71 -34.62 8.63
C LYS A 176 13.50 -33.77 9.04
N THR A 177 13.73 -32.50 9.39
CA THR A 177 12.66 -31.57 9.74
C THR A 177 11.98 -31.05 8.49
N ALA A 178 12.76 -30.74 7.43
CA ALA A 178 12.25 -30.34 6.13
C ALA A 178 11.35 -31.43 5.51
N ASP A 179 11.79 -32.68 5.53
CA ASP A 179 11.00 -33.84 5.08
C ASP A 179 9.65 -33.91 5.78
N LYS A 180 9.66 -33.79 7.12
CA LYS A 180 8.45 -33.83 7.94
C LYS A 180 7.51 -32.67 7.64
N ILE A 181 8.05 -31.46 7.45
CA ILE A 181 7.26 -30.28 7.10
C ILE A 181 6.56 -30.49 5.76
N ILE A 182 7.29 -30.95 4.73
CA ILE A 182 6.73 -31.19 3.40
C ILE A 182 5.68 -32.30 3.44
N ALA A 183 5.97 -33.42 4.09
CA ALA A 183 5.03 -34.52 4.22
C ALA A 183 3.73 -34.08 4.91
N SER A 184 3.84 -33.29 5.98
CA SER A 184 2.68 -32.78 6.73
C SER A 184 1.89 -31.75 5.92
N ALA A 185 2.56 -30.91 5.12
CA ALA A 185 1.90 -30.00 4.20
C ALA A 185 1.18 -30.76 3.07
N GLN A 186 1.79 -31.81 2.52
CA GLN A 186 1.17 -32.67 1.49
C GLN A 186 -0.06 -33.41 2.01
N GLU A 187 -0.01 -33.93 3.23
CA GLU A 187 -1.15 -34.56 3.88
C GLU A 187 -2.30 -33.56 4.09
N TYR A 188 -1.99 -32.36 4.57
CA TYR A 188 -2.99 -31.30 4.72
C TYR A 188 -3.66 -30.92 3.39
N VAL A 189 -2.88 -30.77 2.31
CA VAL A 189 -3.40 -30.45 0.97
C VAL A 189 -4.24 -31.59 0.39
N LYS A 190 -3.91 -32.83 0.72
CA LYS A 190 -4.72 -34.00 0.33
C LYS A 190 -6.10 -33.98 0.98
N ASP A 191 -6.16 -33.60 2.26
CA ASP A 191 -7.42 -33.50 3.01
C ASP A 191 -8.19 -32.19 2.71
N ASN A 192 -7.48 -31.15 2.26
CA ASN A 192 -8.04 -29.84 1.92
C ASN A 192 -7.54 -29.40 0.54
N PRO A 193 -8.14 -29.91 -0.55
CA PRO A 193 -7.74 -29.52 -1.89
C PRO A 193 -7.96 -28.01 -2.09
N LYS A 194 -7.01 -27.38 -2.79
CA LYS A 194 -7.00 -25.94 -3.02
C LYS A 194 -8.33 -25.47 -3.63
N PRO A 195 -9.01 -24.46 -3.07
CA PRO A 195 -10.22 -23.93 -3.69
C PRO A 195 -9.88 -23.38 -5.08
N SER A 196 -10.65 -23.84 -6.07
CA SER A 196 -10.56 -23.45 -7.48
C SER A 196 -10.87 -21.98 -7.71
#